data_AF-A0A497J3V1-F1
#
_entry.id   AF-A0A497J3V1-F1
#
_cell.length_a   1.000
_cell.length_b   1.000
_cell.length_c   1.000
_cell.angle_alpha   90.00
_cell.angle_beta   90.00
_cell.angle_gamma   90.00
#
_symmetry.space_group_name_H-M   'P 1'
#
loop_
_entity.id
_entity.type
_entity.pdbx_description
1 polymer ?
#
loop_
_entity_poly.entity_id
_entity_poly.type
_entity_poly.pdbx_seq_one_letter_code
_entity_poly.pdbx_strand_id
1 'polypeptide(L)'
;MLKWFPRDNEMKDHNLFGDEFFGTEPPCTMYEKRPLINPDTKEEVPDLFTAWIILNNPAQYNSYTTEMIKGVIAGMHRASMDRSVVAIIF
;
A
#
# COMPACT_ATOMS: atom_id res chain seq x y z
N MET A 1 23.25 7.50 -31.61
CA MET A 1 21.92 7.94 -31.12
C MET A 1 21.49 9.17 -31.91
N LEU A 2 20.26 9.21 -32.43
CA LEU A 2 19.78 10.29 -33.31
C LEU A 2 19.42 11.52 -32.48
N LYS A 3 20.01 12.70 -32.78
CA LYS A 3 19.80 13.94 -32.00
C LYS A 3 18.34 14.43 -31.96
N TRP A 4 17.50 14.00 -32.90
CA TRP A 4 16.10 14.41 -33.00
C TRP A 4 15.14 13.52 -32.19
N PHE A 5 15.61 12.38 -31.68
CA PHE A 5 14.83 11.46 -30.86
C PHE A 5 15.59 11.20 -29.55
N PRO A 6 15.51 12.13 -28.58
CA PRO A 6 16.09 11.89 -27.26
C PRO A 6 15.46 10.62 -26.67
N ARG A 7 16.29 9.76 -26.07
CA ARG A 7 15.74 8.61 -25.35
C ARG A 7 15.11 9.11 -24.05
N ASP A 8 13.91 8.62 -23.77
CA ASP A 8 13.25 8.78 -22.48
C ASP A 8 13.63 7.59 -21.59
N ASN A 9 14.80 7.71 -20.96
CA ASN A 9 15.39 6.71 -20.07
C ASN A 9 15.46 7.23 -18.63
N GLU A 10 14.53 8.11 -18.28
CA GLU A 10 14.28 8.54 -16.91
C GLU A 10 13.30 7.59 -16.22
N MET A 11 13.47 7.45 -14.90
CA MET A 11 12.51 6.73 -14.09
C MET A 11 11.18 7.48 -14.11
N LYS A 12 10.11 6.81 -14.54
CA LYS A 12 8.74 7.33 -14.46
C LYS A 12 8.03 6.68 -13.30
N ASP A 13 7.40 7.49 -12.48
CA ASP A 13 6.47 6.99 -11.48
C ASP A 13 5.15 6.63 -12.17
N HIS A 14 4.74 5.38 -12.02
CA HIS A 14 3.49 4.84 -12.56
C HIS A 14 2.44 4.61 -11.46
N ASN A 15 2.69 5.08 -10.23
CA ASN A 15 1.69 5.06 -9.18
C ASN A 15 0.53 6.01 -9.52
N LEU A 16 -0.69 5.50 -9.34
CA LEU A 16 -1.92 6.26 -9.60
C LEU A 16 -2.37 7.09 -8.39
N PHE A 17 -1.92 6.74 -7.19
CA PHE A 17 -2.36 7.31 -5.93
C PHE A 17 -1.17 7.56 -5.02
N GLY A 18 -1.16 8.67 -4.28
CA GLY A 18 -0.17 8.94 -3.25
C GLY A 18 -0.64 8.54 -1.85
N ASP A 19 0.04 9.09 -0.84
CA ASP A 19 -0.22 8.80 0.58
C ASP A 19 -1.41 9.59 1.16
N GLU A 20 -2.01 10.50 0.38
CA GLU A 20 -3.08 11.41 0.81
C GLU A 20 -4.35 10.71 1.32
N PHE A 21 -4.55 9.44 0.95
CA PHE A 21 -5.72 8.65 1.36
C PHE A 21 -5.50 7.81 2.62
N PHE A 22 -4.31 7.89 3.22
CA PHE A 22 -3.99 7.17 4.46
C PHE A 22 -3.92 8.13 5.65
N GLY A 23 -4.42 7.69 6.81
CA GLY A 23 -4.41 8.50 8.03
C GLY A 23 -4.04 7.69 9.27
N THR A 24 -3.95 8.37 10.41
CA THR A 24 -3.75 7.76 11.74
C THR A 24 -4.94 7.99 12.68
N GLU A 25 -5.71 9.07 12.46
CA GLU A 25 -6.85 9.44 13.31
C GLU A 25 -8.18 9.00 12.68
N PRO A 26 -9.12 8.45 13.46
CA PRO A 26 -10.42 8.02 12.94
C PRO A 26 -11.32 9.22 12.56
N PRO A 27 -12.15 9.12 11.52
CA PRO A 27 -12.28 7.99 10.59
C PRO A 27 -11.26 8.06 9.45
N CYS A 28 -10.45 7.01 9.28
CA CYS A 28 -9.50 6.91 8.17
C CYS A 28 -9.25 5.46 7.72
N THR A 29 -8.58 5.31 6.58
CA THR A 29 -7.96 4.03 6.21
C THR A 29 -6.47 4.11 6.55
N MET A 30 -5.94 3.11 7.23
CA MET A 30 -4.52 2.98 7.52
C MET A 30 -3.88 2.01 6.52
N TYR A 31 -2.62 2.25 6.16
CA TYR A 31 -1.80 1.32 5.39
C TYR A 31 -0.53 1.01 6.17
N GLU A 32 -0.30 -0.26 6.47
CA GLU A 32 0.89 -0.71 7.17
C GLU A 32 1.60 -1.80 6.36
N LYS A 33 2.92 -1.66 6.20
CA LYS A 33 3.75 -2.71 5.60
C LYS A 33 4.50 -3.42 6.71
N ARG A 34 4.18 -4.70 6.93
CA ARG A 34 4.72 -5.50 8.04
C ARG A 34 5.63 -6.61 7.51
N PRO A 35 6.77 -6.91 8.15
CA PRO A 35 7.64 -8.03 7.75
C PRO A 35 6.87 -9.36 7.69
N LEU A 36 7.20 -10.20 6.72
CA LEU A 36 6.67 -11.55 6.65
C LEU A 36 7.36 -12.42 7.70
N ILE A 37 6.59 -13.01 8.60
CA ILE A 37 7.12 -13.86 9.68
C ILE A 37 6.98 -15.33 9.29
N ASN A 38 8.07 -16.08 9.42
CA ASN A 38 8.03 -17.54 9.29
C ASN A 38 7.21 -18.14 10.45
N PRO A 39 6.12 -18.88 10.19
CA PRO A 39 5.27 -19.40 11.25
C PRO A 39 5.96 -20.42 12.17
N ASP A 40 6.97 -21.13 11.65
CA ASP A 40 7.70 -22.17 12.38
C ASP A 40 8.87 -21.60 13.19
N THR A 41 9.71 -20.76 12.56
CA THR A 41 10.93 -20.21 13.21
C THR A 41 10.69 -18.89 13.94
N LYS A 42 9.58 -18.19 13.66
CA LYS A 42 9.27 -16.83 14.12
C LYS A 42 10.23 -15.74 13.64
N GLU A 43 11.11 -16.07 12.70
CA GLU A 43 12.03 -15.11 12.11
C GLU A 43 11.36 -14.31 10.99
N GLU A 44 11.83 -13.09 10.80
CA GLU A 44 11.46 -12.27 9.63
C GLU A 44 12.10 -12.85 8.38
N VAL A 45 11.32 -12.97 7.30
CA VAL A 45 11.84 -13.34 5.99
C VAL A 45 12.40 -12.08 5.32
N PRO A 46 13.70 -12.04 4.98
CA PRO A 46 14.33 -10.85 4.42
C PRO A 46 13.59 -10.34 3.19
N ASP A 47 13.38 -9.02 3.13
CA ASP A 47 12.78 -8.30 2.01
C ASP A 47 11.37 -8.74 1.58
N LEU A 48 10.67 -9.55 2.38
CA LEU A 48 9.28 -9.94 2.13
C LEU A 48 8.34 -9.37 3.20
N PHE A 49 7.19 -8.88 2.75
CA PHE A 49 6.23 -8.15 3.58
C PHE A 49 4.78 -8.56 3.30
N THR A 50 3.92 -8.24 4.25
CA THR A 50 2.47 -8.21 4.08
C THR A 50 1.99 -6.77 4.17
N ALA A 51 1.06 -6.39 3.31
CA ALA A 51 0.41 -5.08 3.35
C ALA A 51 -0.92 -5.20 4.08
N TRP A 52 -1.10 -4.38 5.12
CA TRP A 52 -2.28 -4.34 5.95
C TRP A 52 -3.04 -3.07 5.64
N ILE A 53 -4.28 -3.21 5.19
CA ILE A 53 -5.20 -2.11 4.90
C ILE A 53 -6.27 -2.18 5.98
N ILE A 54 -6.33 -1.17 6.84
CA ILE A 54 -7.16 -1.23 8.06
C ILE A 54 -8.20 -0.12 8.02
N LEU A 55 -9.47 -0.48 8.18
CA LEU A 55 -10.55 0.48 8.39
C LEU A 55 -10.52 0.95 9.84
N ASN A 56 -10.08 2.19 10.08
CA ASN A 56 -10.01 2.81 11.40
C ASN A 56 -11.20 3.76 11.58
N ASN A 57 -12.36 3.20 11.96
CA ASN A 57 -13.55 3.96 12.32
C ASN A 57 -14.32 3.30 13.48
N PRO A 58 -13.71 3.24 14.69
CA PRO A 58 -14.27 2.50 15.82
C PRO A 58 -15.64 3.03 16.26
N ALA A 59 -15.91 4.33 16.11
CA ALA A 59 -17.19 4.95 16.46
C ALA A 59 -18.38 4.41 15.64
N GLN A 60 -18.11 3.81 14.48
CA GLN A 60 -19.13 3.23 13.60
C GLN A 60 -18.85 1.76 13.26
N TYR A 61 -18.23 1.02 14.19
CA TYR A 61 -17.87 -0.40 14.02
C TYR A 61 -17.07 -0.66 12.74
N ASN A 62 -16.18 0.26 12.39
CA ASN A 62 -15.34 0.27 11.18
C ASN A 62 -16.11 0.34 9.86
N SER A 63 -17.36 0.80 9.89
CA SER A 63 -18.08 1.19 8.66
C SER A 63 -17.26 2.24 7.91
N TYR A 64 -17.02 2.02 6.62
CA TYR A 64 -16.23 2.93 5.81
C TYR A 64 -17.07 4.06 5.20
N THR A 65 -16.47 5.24 5.10
CA THR A 65 -17.02 6.36 4.33
C THR A 65 -16.56 6.31 2.88
N THR A 66 -17.11 7.18 2.03
CA THR A 66 -16.64 7.37 0.65
C THR A 66 -15.20 7.89 0.57
N GLU A 67 -14.70 8.52 1.64
CA GLU A 67 -13.29 8.94 1.69
C GLU A 67 -12.39 7.75 2.04
N MET A 68 -12.78 6.95 3.04
CA MET A 68 -12.02 5.77 3.45
C MET A 68 -11.89 4.73 2.32
N ILE A 69 -12.93 4.52 1.51
CA ILE A 69 -12.86 3.54 0.40
C ILE A 69 -11.84 3.95 -0.67
N LYS A 70 -11.56 5.25 -0.85
CA LYS A 70 -10.45 5.70 -1.72
C LYS A 70 -9.11 5.23 -1.15
N GLY A 71 -8.94 5.30 0.17
CA GLY A 71 -7.79 4.74 0.87
C GLY A 71 -7.66 3.23 0.68
N VAL A 72 -8.77 2.49 0.67
CA VAL A 72 -8.73 1.04 0.39
C VAL A 72 -8.24 0.78 -1.04
N ILE A 73 -8.78 1.50 -2.03
CA ILE A 73 -8.37 1.38 -3.44
C ILE A 73 -6.89 1.75 -3.60
N ALA A 74 -6.45 2.85 -3.00
CA ALA A 74 -5.06 3.29 -3.01
C ALA A 74 -4.13 2.26 -2.35
N GLY A 75 -4.55 1.69 -1.21
CA GLY A 75 -3.80 0.65 -0.50
C GLY A 75 -3.64 -0.62 -1.31
N MET A 76 -4.73 -1.10 -1.94
CA MET A 76 -4.68 -2.29 -2.79
C MET A 76 -3.79 -2.08 -4.03
N HIS A 77 -3.86 -0.90 -4.64
CA HIS A 77 -3.00 -0.54 -5.77
C HIS A 77 -1.53 -0.44 -5.35
N ARG A 78 -1.22 0.26 -4.26
CA ARG A 78 0.15 0.38 -3.74
C ARG A 78 0.76 -1.00 -3.45
N ALA A 79 0.00 -1.86 -2.78
CA ALA A 79 0.46 -3.20 -2.43
C ALA A 79 0.65 -4.10 -3.67
N SER A 80 -0.21 -4.00 -4.70
CA SER A 80 -0.06 -4.80 -5.92
C SER A 80 1.14 -4.38 -6.78
N MET A 81 1.57 -3.13 -6.67
CA MET A 81 2.74 -2.59 -7.37
C MET A 81 4.06 -2.86 -6.63
N ASP A 82 4.00 -3.17 -5.33
CA ASP A 82 5.18 -3.42 -4.50
C ASP A 82 5.63 -4.89 -4.61
N ARG A 83 6.76 -5.12 -5.29
CA ARG A 83 7.33 -6.46 -5.52
C ARG A 83 7.76 -7.20 -4.25
N SER A 84 7.88 -6.49 -3.12
CA SER A 84 8.23 -7.09 -1.83
C SER A 84 7.00 -7.52 -1.02
N VAL A 85 5.79 -7.14 -1.45
CA VAL A 85 4.54 -7.54 -0.78
C VAL A 85 4.04 -8.85 -1.36
N VAL A 86 3.88 -9.86 -0.50
CA VAL A 86 3.42 -11.21 -0.92
C VAL A 86 1.95 -11.46 -0.63
N ALA A 87 1.33 -10.65 0.24
CA ALA A 87 -0.08 -10.76 0.58
C ALA A 87 -0.65 -9.42 1.07
N ILE A 88 -1.93 -9.20 0.78
CA ILE A 88 -2.74 -8.10 1.32
C ILE A 88 -3.66 -8.67 2.39
N ILE A 89 -3.69 -8.02 3.55
CA ILE A 89 -4.60 -8.28 4.67
C ILE A 89 -5.55 -7.09 4.77
N PHE A 90 -6.85 -7.33 4.63
CA PHE A 90 -7.92 -6.34 4.70
C PHE A 90 -9.04 -6.85 5.60
#